data_AF-A0AAU1KRU7-F1
#
_entry.id   AF-A0AAU1KRU7-F1
#
_cell.length_a   1.000
_cell.length_b   1.000
_cell.length_c   1.000
_cell.angle_alpha   90.00
_cell.angle_beta   90.00
_cell.angle_gamma   90.00
#
_symmetry.space_group_name_H-M   'P 1'
#
loop_
_entity.id
_entity.type
_entity.pdbx_description
1 polymer ?
#
loop_
_entity_poly.entity_id
_entity_poly.type
_entity_poly.pdbx_seq_one_letter_code
_entity_poly.pdbx_strand_id
1 'polypeptide(L)'
;MVRFRSSRPDLLLCGVILLAIVLVQGWNITNFPTLSDDEGTYLAQAWAVQQGDGLAHYTYWYDHPPLGWIQVAGLTYLPALFVPDWMTVAPMRFSMLAVSAASSVLMYVLARRLWLPRWAAGLAMGLFGLSPLSVVLQREIFLDNLAVMWMLLAFCLAASPSRHLWHHFGSGLAAATAVLTKETMLVVLPALLVTMWRHSHRDTRKFAVTGAITACAMIGLSYPLFALLNNELLPGAGHVSLIDGITYQMSRPGSGFILDPGTGSNGVFRSWLYYDAVLPLGGLAGAVLLLATHRWSVTARALAGPALAVVILAVVAMRPSGYLPAMYVIQALPFLALVLAGGAASVTHAVLRRRRAPGERRGAVYARRALVGVLAVAAAAFVLPRWYEGNHTALTVDANAPYRQAAAWLGREVADPANTRVLVDDALWLDAVHHGFAPGDGAIWFYKADLDPAVTKTLPRGWRDIDYVVSSPTVRRDAANLPNVKAALEHSTAVAVFGTGEDRIEIRRTDRESGS
;
A
#
# COMPACT_ATOMS: atom_id res chain seq x y z
N MET A 1 -3.07 -33.20 6.40
CA MET A 1 -3.01 -32.23 5.28
C MET A 1 -4.25 -31.34 5.38
N VAL A 2 -4.12 -30.02 5.55
CA VAL A 2 -5.29 -29.12 5.71
C VAL A 2 -5.99 -29.01 4.35
N ARG A 3 -7.17 -29.63 4.21
CA ARG A 3 -8.02 -29.50 3.02
C ARG A 3 -8.99 -28.35 3.22
N PHE A 4 -8.55 -27.12 2.90
CA PHE A 4 -9.36 -25.91 3.10
C PHE A 4 -10.72 -25.98 2.42
N ARG A 5 -10.73 -26.34 1.14
CA ARG A 5 -11.93 -26.37 0.29
C ARG A 5 -13.00 -27.35 0.79
N SER A 6 -12.63 -28.33 1.61
CA SER A 6 -13.57 -29.30 2.18
C SER A 6 -13.80 -29.13 3.69
N SER A 7 -13.15 -28.15 4.33
CA SER A 7 -13.26 -27.93 5.78
C SER A 7 -14.31 -26.85 6.04
N ARG A 8 -15.57 -27.27 6.24
CA ARG A 8 -16.68 -26.38 6.65
C ARG A 8 -16.31 -25.35 7.73
N PRO A 9 -15.62 -25.70 8.84
CA PRO A 9 -15.27 -24.71 9.86
C PRO A 9 -14.21 -23.70 9.40
N ASP A 10 -13.28 -24.07 8.52
CA ASP A 10 -12.33 -23.11 7.95
C ASP A 10 -13.04 -22.15 6.99
N LEU A 11 -13.98 -22.65 6.16
CA LEU A 11 -14.76 -21.83 5.25
C LEU A 11 -15.69 -20.86 5.97
N LEU A 12 -16.39 -21.31 7.02
CA LEU A 12 -17.26 -20.45 7.82
C LEU A 12 -16.47 -19.35 8.53
N LEU A 13 -15.36 -19.71 9.21
CA LEU A 13 -14.54 -18.72 9.91
C LEU A 13 -13.94 -17.69 8.94
N CYS A 14 -13.37 -18.15 7.83
CA CYS A 14 -12.82 -17.27 6.79
C CYS A 14 -13.91 -16.37 6.21
N GLY A 15 -15.08 -16.93 5.86
CA GLY A 15 -16.19 -16.18 5.26
C GLY A 15 -16.78 -15.11 6.19
N VAL A 16 -16.97 -15.43 7.47
CA VAL A 16 -17.49 -14.46 8.46
C VAL A 16 -16.52 -13.30 8.67
N ILE A 17 -15.23 -13.60 8.84
CA ILE A 17 -14.20 -12.56 9.02
C ILE A 17 -14.04 -11.75 7.74
N LEU A 18 -14.08 -12.39 6.56
CA LEU A 18 -14.04 -11.71 5.27
C LEU A 18 -15.18 -10.72 5.13
N LEU A 19 -16.40 -11.13 5.46
CA LEU A 19 -17.57 -10.26 5.40
C LEU A 19 -17.38 -9.04 6.31
N ALA A 20 -16.91 -9.24 7.55
CA ALA A 20 -16.63 -8.14 8.46
C ALA A 20 -15.57 -7.18 7.89
N ILE A 21 -14.47 -7.71 7.32
CA ILE A 21 -13.42 -6.90 6.70
C ILE A 21 -13.97 -6.11 5.51
N VAL A 22 -14.67 -6.75 4.58
CA VAL A 22 -15.20 -6.07 3.38
C VAL A 22 -16.23 -5.00 3.76
N LEU A 23 -17.08 -5.25 4.76
CA LEU A 23 -18.02 -4.25 5.26
C LEU A 23 -17.30 -3.05 5.88
N VAL A 24 -16.32 -3.29 6.75
CA VAL A 24 -15.54 -2.21 7.36
C VAL A 24 -14.75 -1.46 6.30
N GLN A 25 -14.10 -2.14 5.34
CA GLN A 25 -13.32 -1.49 4.30
C GLN A 25 -14.19 -0.71 3.31
N GLY A 26 -15.35 -1.22 2.92
CA GLY A 26 -16.23 -0.60 1.92
C GLY A 26 -17.12 0.51 2.47
N TRP A 27 -17.43 0.49 3.76
CA TRP A 27 -18.27 1.52 4.35
C TRP A 27 -17.52 2.85 4.46
N ASN A 28 -18.14 3.94 3.97
CA ASN A 28 -17.57 5.28 3.99
C ASN A 28 -16.23 5.44 3.21
N ILE A 29 -15.92 4.50 2.29
CA ILE A 29 -14.62 4.44 1.58
C ILE A 29 -14.31 5.67 0.72
N THR A 30 -15.33 6.31 0.15
CA THR A 30 -15.20 7.53 -0.68
C THR A 30 -14.89 8.77 0.16
N ASN A 31 -15.27 8.74 1.44
CA ASN A 31 -15.21 9.89 2.34
C ASN A 31 -14.01 9.83 3.27
N PHE A 32 -13.46 8.63 3.49
CA PHE A 32 -12.30 8.39 4.35
C PHE A 32 -11.43 7.23 3.85
N PRO A 33 -10.09 7.34 3.90
CA PRO A 33 -9.30 8.46 4.44
C PRO A 33 -9.26 9.68 3.51
N THR A 34 -8.59 10.76 3.93
CA THR A 34 -8.26 11.90 3.06
C THR A 34 -7.64 11.39 1.74
N LEU A 35 -7.94 12.02 0.61
CA LEU A 35 -7.33 11.64 -0.68
C LEU A 35 -5.82 11.91 -0.65
N SER A 36 -5.04 10.98 -1.21
CA SER A 36 -3.59 11.16 -1.41
C SER A 36 -3.28 11.53 -2.86
N ASP A 37 -2.23 12.33 -3.04
CA ASP A 37 -1.56 12.58 -4.31
C ASP A 37 -1.20 11.28 -5.05
N ASP A 38 -0.54 10.34 -4.37
CA ASP A 38 -0.17 9.02 -4.93
C ASP A 38 -1.37 8.26 -5.53
N GLU A 39 -2.56 8.34 -4.92
CA GLU A 39 -3.76 7.70 -5.49
C GLU A 39 -4.18 8.36 -6.80
N GLY A 40 -4.12 9.70 -6.85
CA GLY A 40 -4.35 10.48 -8.07
C GLY A 40 -3.34 10.16 -9.15
N THR A 41 -2.06 10.07 -8.79
CA THR A 41 -0.96 9.69 -9.70
C THR A 41 -1.25 8.34 -10.36
N TYR A 42 -1.48 7.30 -9.57
CA TYR A 42 -1.68 5.94 -10.09
C TYR A 42 -2.99 5.80 -10.87
N LEU A 43 -4.05 6.49 -10.46
CA LEU A 43 -5.33 6.44 -11.17
C LEU A 43 -5.27 7.19 -12.51
N ALA A 44 -4.61 8.35 -12.57
CA ALA A 44 -4.45 9.10 -13.82
C ALA A 44 -3.48 8.41 -14.80
N GLN A 45 -2.46 7.70 -14.31
CA GLN A 45 -1.65 6.81 -15.14
C GLN A 45 -2.46 5.61 -15.66
N ALA A 46 -3.31 5.01 -14.82
CA ALA A 46 -4.23 3.96 -15.23
C ALA A 46 -5.23 4.45 -16.30
N TRP A 47 -5.75 5.67 -16.15
CA TRP A 47 -6.61 6.32 -17.13
C TRP A 47 -5.88 6.49 -18.47
N ALA A 48 -4.62 6.96 -18.48
CA ALA A 48 -3.83 7.10 -19.71
C ALA A 48 -3.65 5.77 -20.45
N VAL A 49 -3.41 4.68 -19.70
CA VAL A 49 -3.34 3.31 -20.28
C VAL A 49 -4.66 2.91 -20.92
N GLN A 50 -5.80 3.26 -20.31
CA GLN A 50 -7.13 2.97 -20.86
C GLN A 50 -7.45 3.79 -22.12
N GLN A 51 -6.99 5.05 -22.18
CA GLN A 51 -7.16 5.90 -23.37
C GLN A 51 -6.24 5.52 -24.53
N GLY A 52 -5.18 4.74 -24.26
CA GLY A 52 -4.17 4.39 -25.26
C GLY A 52 -3.08 5.45 -25.43
N ASP A 53 -2.98 6.40 -24.50
CA ASP A 53 -2.02 7.52 -24.53
C ASP A 53 -0.61 7.10 -24.09
N GLY A 54 -0.46 5.89 -23.56
CA GLY A 54 0.82 5.33 -23.13
C GLY A 54 0.80 4.84 -21.68
N LEU A 55 1.98 4.76 -21.06
CA LEU A 55 2.11 4.33 -19.65
C LEU A 55 1.81 5.46 -18.65
N ALA A 56 1.75 6.71 -19.09
CA ALA A 56 1.35 7.87 -18.31
C ALA A 56 0.82 8.96 -19.26
N HIS A 57 0.00 9.88 -18.75
CA HIS A 57 -0.49 11.04 -19.51
C HIS A 57 0.56 12.17 -19.61
N TYR A 58 1.66 12.05 -18.87
CA TYR A 58 2.91 12.78 -19.08
C TYR A 58 3.99 11.81 -19.59
N THR A 59 5.19 12.30 -19.88
CA THR A 59 6.34 11.43 -20.17
C THR A 59 6.58 10.46 -19.00
N TYR A 60 6.42 9.16 -19.27
CA TYR A 60 6.77 8.11 -18.33
C TYR A 60 8.29 8.06 -18.17
N TRP A 61 8.79 8.17 -16.94
CA TRP A 61 10.20 8.46 -16.66
C TRP A 61 10.88 7.43 -15.73
N TYR A 62 10.29 6.23 -15.62
CA TYR A 62 10.84 5.12 -14.82
C TYR A 62 10.93 5.40 -13.31
N ASP A 63 9.98 6.18 -12.79
CA ASP A 63 9.78 6.40 -11.35
C ASP A 63 9.39 5.12 -10.61
N HIS A 64 8.51 4.33 -11.23
CA HIS A 64 8.04 3.04 -10.77
C HIS A 64 7.83 2.08 -11.95
N PRO A 65 7.93 0.75 -11.74
CA PRO A 65 7.51 -0.21 -12.76
C PRO A 65 6.00 -0.11 -13.05
N PRO A 66 5.57 -0.18 -14.33
CA PRO A 66 4.22 0.21 -14.73
C PRO A 66 3.14 -0.83 -14.46
N LEU A 67 3.51 -2.05 -14.07
CA LEU A 67 2.53 -3.14 -13.90
C LEU A 67 1.52 -2.81 -12.78
N GLY A 68 1.87 -1.94 -11.85
CA GLY A 68 0.97 -1.47 -10.80
C GLY A 68 -0.27 -0.77 -11.35
N TRP A 69 -0.10 0.34 -12.06
CA TRP A 69 -1.25 1.07 -12.61
C TRP A 69 -1.85 0.41 -13.85
N ILE A 70 -1.13 -0.46 -14.57
CA ILE A 70 -1.73 -1.33 -15.60
C ILE A 70 -2.79 -2.26 -14.96
N GLN A 71 -2.54 -2.76 -13.75
CA GLN A 71 -3.55 -3.53 -13.02
C GLN A 71 -4.70 -2.66 -12.53
N VAL A 72 -4.42 -1.43 -12.06
CA VAL A 72 -5.48 -0.46 -11.72
C VAL A 72 -6.35 -0.18 -12.94
N ALA A 73 -5.76 0.00 -14.12
CA ALA A 73 -6.47 0.17 -15.38
C ALA A 73 -7.39 -1.03 -15.67
N GLY A 74 -6.91 -2.26 -15.46
CA GLY A 74 -7.75 -3.46 -15.58
C GLY A 74 -8.88 -3.53 -14.55
N LEU A 75 -8.62 -3.18 -13.29
CA LEU A 75 -9.61 -3.22 -12.21
C LEU A 75 -10.70 -2.15 -12.34
N THR A 76 -10.35 -1.00 -12.90
CA THR A 76 -11.26 0.15 -13.09
C THR A 76 -11.90 0.18 -14.48
N TYR A 77 -11.51 -0.72 -15.39
CA TYR A 77 -12.00 -0.76 -16.77
C TYR A 77 -13.53 -0.84 -16.88
N LEU A 78 -14.16 -1.79 -16.18
CA LEU A 78 -15.62 -1.93 -16.22
C LEU A 78 -16.33 -0.70 -15.64
N PRO A 79 -15.98 -0.20 -14.44
CA PRO A 79 -16.52 1.07 -13.94
C PRO A 79 -16.36 2.24 -14.93
N ALA A 80 -15.17 2.40 -15.52
CA ALA A 80 -14.89 3.47 -16.47
C ALA A 80 -15.73 3.36 -17.76
N LEU A 81 -16.11 2.15 -18.19
CA LEU A 81 -16.99 1.95 -19.35
C LEU A 81 -18.46 2.32 -19.08
N PHE A 82 -18.98 2.01 -17.88
CA PHE A 82 -20.39 2.20 -17.56
C PHE A 82 -20.69 3.56 -16.95
N VAL A 83 -19.74 4.13 -16.22
CA VAL A 83 -19.88 5.41 -15.51
C VAL A 83 -18.57 6.19 -15.62
N PRO A 84 -18.19 6.69 -16.82
CA PRO A 84 -16.91 7.35 -17.05
C PRO A 84 -16.64 8.50 -16.08
N ASP A 85 -17.64 9.30 -15.77
CA ASP A 85 -17.54 10.45 -14.86
C ASP A 85 -17.16 10.05 -13.42
N TRP A 86 -17.33 8.77 -13.05
CA TRP A 86 -16.94 8.24 -11.74
C TRP A 86 -15.48 7.77 -11.69
N MET A 87 -14.75 7.84 -12.80
CA MET A 87 -13.33 7.50 -12.87
C MET A 87 -12.46 8.59 -12.20
N THR A 88 -12.72 8.84 -10.93
CA THR A 88 -11.96 9.75 -10.04
C THR A 88 -11.55 8.99 -8.78
N VAL A 89 -10.66 9.57 -7.96
CA VAL A 89 -9.99 8.82 -6.88
C VAL A 89 -10.99 8.22 -5.90
N ALA A 90 -11.90 9.03 -5.36
CA ALA A 90 -12.80 8.59 -4.30
C ALA A 90 -13.69 7.39 -4.71
N PRO A 91 -14.43 7.41 -5.83
CA PRO A 91 -15.19 6.24 -6.27
C PRO A 91 -14.31 5.04 -6.64
N MET A 92 -13.14 5.25 -7.26
CA MET A 92 -12.31 4.15 -7.73
C MET A 92 -11.62 3.36 -6.60
N ARG A 93 -11.61 3.86 -5.36
CA ARG A 93 -11.23 3.08 -4.17
C ARG A 93 -12.05 1.80 -4.00
N PHE A 94 -13.28 1.73 -4.52
CA PHE A 94 -14.07 0.48 -4.49
C PHE A 94 -13.35 -0.68 -5.19
N SER A 95 -12.47 -0.40 -6.16
CA SER A 95 -11.64 -1.44 -6.81
C SER A 95 -10.69 -2.13 -5.82
N MET A 96 -10.24 -1.44 -4.77
CA MET A 96 -9.35 -1.98 -3.75
C MET A 96 -10.06 -2.96 -2.80
N LEU A 97 -11.39 -3.00 -2.78
CA LEU A 97 -12.13 -4.00 -2.00
C LEU A 97 -11.87 -5.42 -2.48
N ALA A 98 -11.77 -5.63 -3.79
CA ALA A 98 -11.43 -6.93 -4.37
C ALA A 98 -10.01 -7.36 -3.98
N VAL A 99 -9.06 -6.43 -4.01
CA VAL A 99 -7.66 -6.63 -3.61
C VAL A 99 -7.55 -6.95 -2.12
N SER A 100 -8.27 -6.21 -1.28
CA SER A 100 -8.33 -6.42 0.18
C SER A 100 -8.97 -7.75 0.54
N ALA A 101 -10.05 -8.13 -0.15
CA ALA A 101 -10.71 -9.41 0.03
C ALA A 101 -9.81 -10.59 -0.35
N ALA A 102 -9.17 -10.51 -1.52
CA ALA A 102 -8.21 -11.52 -1.98
C ALA A 102 -7.03 -11.66 -1.01
N SER A 103 -6.43 -10.55 -0.60
CA SER A 103 -5.32 -10.51 0.37
C SER A 103 -5.73 -11.12 1.72
N SER A 104 -6.93 -10.83 2.22
CA SER A 104 -7.45 -11.38 3.47
C SER A 104 -7.66 -12.90 3.40
N VAL A 105 -8.17 -13.41 2.28
CA VAL A 105 -8.31 -14.86 2.06
C VAL A 105 -6.93 -15.52 1.95
N LEU A 106 -6.01 -14.92 1.20
CA LEU A 106 -4.62 -15.43 1.08
C LEU A 106 -3.92 -15.43 2.43
N MET A 107 -4.17 -14.45 3.30
CA MET A 107 -3.67 -14.42 4.68
C MET A 107 -4.14 -15.64 5.47
N TYR A 108 -5.45 -15.92 5.46
CA TYR A 108 -6.01 -17.07 6.15
C TYR A 108 -5.43 -18.38 5.60
N VAL A 109 -5.33 -18.50 4.28
CA VAL A 109 -4.75 -19.67 3.61
C VAL A 109 -3.28 -19.86 3.97
N LEU A 110 -2.48 -18.79 3.95
CA LEU A 110 -1.07 -18.83 4.31
C LEU A 110 -0.89 -19.29 5.76
N ALA A 111 -1.60 -18.66 6.71
CA ALA A 111 -1.53 -19.00 8.13
C ALA A 111 -1.75 -20.50 8.38
N ARG A 112 -2.76 -21.06 7.73
CA ARG A 112 -3.12 -22.48 7.85
C ARG A 112 -2.15 -23.41 7.09
N ARG A 113 -1.53 -22.96 5.98
CA ARG A 113 -0.43 -23.68 5.30
C ARG A 113 0.82 -23.73 6.17
N LEU A 114 1.07 -22.70 6.97
CA LEU A 114 2.12 -22.62 7.99
C LEU A 114 1.74 -23.32 9.31
N TRP A 115 0.69 -24.15 9.29
CA TRP A 115 0.23 -24.99 10.39
C TRP A 115 -0.28 -24.25 11.63
N LEU A 116 -0.59 -22.95 11.53
CA LEU A 116 -1.28 -22.24 12.61
C LEU A 116 -2.69 -22.79 12.80
N PRO A 117 -3.20 -22.94 14.04
CA PRO A 117 -4.57 -23.39 14.28
C PRO A 117 -5.60 -22.42 13.69
N ARG A 118 -6.84 -22.90 13.47
CA ARG A 118 -7.91 -22.11 12.81
C ARG A 118 -8.13 -20.74 13.45
N TRP A 119 -8.21 -20.69 14.78
CA TRP A 119 -8.42 -19.44 15.51
C TRP A 119 -7.27 -18.45 15.27
N ALA A 120 -6.02 -18.94 15.14
CA ALA A 120 -4.86 -18.07 14.90
C ALA A 120 -4.81 -17.59 13.44
N ALA A 121 -5.30 -18.40 12.49
CA ALA A 121 -5.48 -17.94 11.11
C ALA A 121 -6.59 -16.88 11.00
N GLY A 122 -7.70 -17.08 11.71
CA GLY A 122 -8.74 -16.05 11.84
C GLY A 122 -8.22 -14.79 12.50
N LEU A 123 -7.42 -14.92 13.56
CA LEU A 123 -6.75 -13.78 14.21
C LEU A 123 -5.81 -13.05 13.25
N ALA A 124 -4.95 -13.74 12.51
CA ALA A 124 -4.05 -13.10 11.54
C ALA A 124 -4.83 -12.34 10.46
N MET A 125 -5.91 -12.93 9.94
CA MET A 125 -6.79 -12.30 8.96
C MET A 125 -7.51 -11.07 9.53
N GLY A 126 -8.07 -11.18 10.74
CA GLY A 126 -8.74 -10.07 11.42
C GLY A 126 -7.78 -8.94 11.78
N LEU A 127 -6.57 -9.26 12.27
CA LEU A 127 -5.53 -8.27 12.56
C LEU A 127 -5.10 -7.52 11.29
N PHE A 128 -4.95 -8.25 10.17
CA PHE A 128 -4.58 -7.66 8.89
C PHE A 128 -5.66 -6.76 8.29
N GLY A 129 -6.95 -7.11 8.42
CA GLY A 129 -8.04 -6.40 7.74
C GLY A 129 -8.84 -5.42 8.60
N LEU A 130 -8.73 -5.48 9.93
CA LEU A 130 -9.54 -4.65 10.87
C LEU A 130 -8.70 -3.71 11.75
N SER A 131 -7.37 -3.75 11.64
CA SER A 131 -6.51 -2.73 12.24
C SER A 131 -6.85 -1.36 11.63
N PRO A 132 -7.01 -0.28 12.42
CA PRO A 132 -7.29 1.04 11.85
C PRO A 132 -6.20 1.50 10.86
N LEU A 133 -4.94 1.13 11.09
CA LEU A 133 -3.84 1.39 10.16
C LEU A 133 -4.06 0.67 8.83
N SER A 134 -4.49 -0.59 8.87
CA SER A 134 -4.87 -1.33 7.67
C SER A 134 -6.11 -0.75 6.99
N VAL A 135 -7.09 -0.28 7.75
CA VAL A 135 -8.33 0.29 7.19
C VAL A 135 -8.03 1.57 6.42
N VAL A 136 -7.21 2.46 6.98
CA VAL A 136 -6.76 3.67 6.28
C VAL A 136 -6.03 3.28 4.99
N LEU A 137 -4.94 2.51 5.10
CA LEU A 137 -4.01 2.32 3.99
C LEU A 137 -4.50 1.35 2.90
N GLN A 138 -5.34 0.36 3.23
CA GLN A 138 -5.83 -0.61 2.24
C GLN A 138 -7.02 -0.10 1.42
N ARG A 139 -7.69 0.97 1.89
CA ARG A 139 -8.74 1.65 1.11
C ARG A 139 -8.15 2.47 -0.04
N GLU A 140 -6.95 2.99 0.17
CA GLU A 140 -6.28 3.87 -0.79
C GLU A 140 -5.76 3.08 -2.01
N ILE A 141 -5.78 3.71 -3.18
CA ILE A 141 -5.31 3.15 -4.46
C ILE A 141 -3.77 3.11 -4.50
N PHE A 142 -3.13 2.48 -3.52
CA PHE A 142 -1.69 2.31 -3.50
C PHE A 142 -1.25 1.03 -4.22
N LEU A 143 -0.18 1.14 -5.00
CA LEU A 143 0.45 -0.02 -5.66
C LEU A 143 0.91 -1.08 -4.65
N ASP A 144 1.30 -0.66 -3.44
CA ASP A 144 1.68 -1.54 -2.33
C ASP A 144 0.57 -2.55 -1.98
N ASN A 145 -0.72 -2.16 -2.04
CA ASN A 145 -1.85 -3.05 -1.75
C ASN A 145 -1.93 -4.19 -2.78
N LEU A 146 -1.78 -3.87 -4.06
CA LEU A 146 -1.71 -4.84 -5.16
C LEU A 146 -0.49 -5.75 -5.01
N ALA A 147 0.67 -5.16 -4.71
CA ALA A 147 1.92 -5.88 -4.58
C ALA A 147 1.87 -6.88 -3.42
N VAL A 148 1.25 -6.51 -2.29
CA VAL A 148 1.03 -7.39 -1.13
C VAL A 148 0.16 -8.59 -1.50
N MET A 149 -0.91 -8.40 -2.27
CA MET A 149 -1.75 -9.51 -2.74
C MET A 149 -0.92 -10.56 -3.49
N TRP A 150 -0.09 -10.12 -4.43
CA TRP A 150 0.79 -11.00 -5.20
C TRP A 150 1.88 -11.65 -4.34
N MET A 151 2.46 -10.91 -3.40
CA MET A 151 3.44 -11.46 -2.49
C MET A 151 2.82 -12.52 -1.56
N LEU A 152 1.62 -12.28 -1.03
CA LEU A 152 0.86 -13.27 -0.25
C LEU A 152 0.55 -14.52 -1.07
N LEU A 153 0.21 -14.37 -2.35
CA LEU A 153 0.03 -15.50 -3.27
C LEU A 153 1.34 -16.27 -3.45
N ALA A 154 2.46 -15.57 -3.63
CA ALA A 154 3.78 -16.20 -3.73
C ALA A 154 4.10 -17.02 -2.47
N PHE A 155 3.90 -16.45 -1.27
CA PHE A 155 4.09 -17.18 -0.01
C PHE A 155 3.12 -18.37 0.13
N CYS A 156 1.85 -18.22 -0.28
CA CYS A 156 0.90 -19.33 -0.31
C CYS A 156 1.42 -20.48 -1.17
N LEU A 157 1.85 -20.19 -2.39
CA LEU A 157 2.37 -21.15 -3.36
C LEU A 157 3.67 -21.80 -2.88
N ALA A 158 4.60 -21.02 -2.32
CA ALA A 158 5.83 -21.51 -1.70
C ALA A 158 5.57 -22.46 -0.51
N ALA A 159 4.53 -22.17 0.29
CA ALA A 159 4.10 -23.00 1.42
C ALA A 159 3.07 -24.09 1.02
N SER A 160 2.91 -24.38 -0.27
CA SER A 160 1.92 -25.36 -0.73
C SER A 160 2.21 -26.77 -0.19
N PRO A 161 1.21 -27.48 0.36
CA PRO A 161 1.41 -28.83 0.87
C PRO A 161 1.50 -29.89 -0.24
N SER A 162 1.11 -29.56 -1.48
CA SER A 162 1.23 -30.51 -2.58
C SER A 162 2.61 -30.41 -3.22
N ARG A 163 3.11 -31.55 -3.70
CA ARG A 163 4.47 -31.68 -4.23
C ARG A 163 4.58 -31.33 -5.71
N HIS A 164 3.60 -30.58 -6.26
CA HIS A 164 3.62 -30.22 -7.67
C HIS A 164 4.60 -29.08 -7.92
N LEU A 165 5.51 -29.29 -8.87
CA LEU A 165 6.57 -28.35 -9.22
C LEU A 165 6.03 -26.99 -9.70
N TRP A 166 4.88 -26.97 -10.38
CA TRP A 166 4.28 -25.74 -10.88
C TRP A 166 3.95 -24.73 -9.77
N HIS A 167 3.70 -25.18 -8.53
CA HIS A 167 3.49 -24.26 -7.41
C HIS A 167 4.73 -23.40 -7.14
N HIS A 168 5.93 -23.94 -7.32
CA HIS A 168 7.16 -23.18 -7.11
C HIS A 168 7.44 -22.21 -8.27
N PHE A 169 7.17 -22.62 -9.52
CA PHE A 169 7.20 -21.71 -10.67
C PHE A 169 6.17 -20.57 -10.51
N GLY A 170 4.93 -20.91 -10.14
CA GLY A 170 3.88 -19.94 -9.87
C GLY A 170 4.21 -19.00 -8.71
N SER A 171 4.93 -19.49 -7.69
CA SER A 171 5.46 -18.65 -6.62
C SER A 171 6.48 -17.64 -7.15
N GLY A 172 7.36 -18.04 -8.06
CA GLY A 172 8.32 -17.13 -8.72
C GLY A 172 7.64 -16.09 -9.60
N LEU A 173 6.64 -16.51 -10.40
CA LEU A 173 5.83 -15.62 -11.22
C LEU A 173 5.09 -14.58 -10.36
N ALA A 174 4.37 -15.03 -9.33
CA ALA A 174 3.66 -14.12 -8.41
C ALA A 174 4.62 -13.16 -7.69
N ALA A 175 5.82 -13.62 -7.30
CA ALA A 175 6.82 -12.76 -6.69
C ALA A 175 7.35 -11.70 -7.66
N ALA A 176 7.63 -12.05 -8.92
CA ALA A 176 8.01 -11.07 -9.93
C ALA A 176 6.88 -10.09 -10.23
N THR A 177 5.63 -10.56 -10.31
CA THR A 177 4.46 -9.67 -10.46
C THR A 177 4.38 -8.68 -9.29
N ALA A 178 4.62 -9.13 -8.06
CA ALA A 178 4.66 -8.22 -6.90
C ALA A 178 5.77 -7.17 -7.02
N VAL A 179 6.99 -7.56 -7.43
CA VAL A 179 8.13 -6.65 -7.63
C VAL A 179 7.87 -5.66 -8.77
N LEU A 180 7.27 -6.11 -9.88
CA LEU A 180 6.89 -5.24 -10.99
C LEU A 180 5.66 -4.39 -10.68
N THR A 181 4.90 -4.71 -9.64
CA THR A 181 3.81 -3.87 -9.13
C THR A 181 4.37 -2.77 -8.23
N LYS A 182 5.32 -3.12 -7.35
CA LYS A 182 6.04 -2.19 -6.49
C LYS A 182 7.46 -2.72 -6.25
N GLU A 183 8.46 -1.98 -6.70
CA GLU A 183 9.87 -2.40 -6.73
C GLU A 183 10.43 -2.72 -5.34
N THR A 184 9.90 -2.08 -4.29
CA THR A 184 10.31 -2.32 -2.90
C THR A 184 10.02 -3.75 -2.44
N MET A 185 9.08 -4.48 -3.06
CA MET A 185 8.84 -5.90 -2.75
C MET A 185 10.06 -6.79 -3.01
N LEU A 186 11.06 -6.31 -3.75
CA LEU A 186 12.31 -7.02 -4.00
C LEU A 186 13.00 -7.42 -2.68
N VAL A 187 12.91 -6.57 -1.64
CA VAL A 187 13.56 -6.84 -0.34
C VAL A 187 12.91 -8.01 0.40
N VAL A 188 11.70 -8.41 0.03
CA VAL A 188 10.97 -9.53 0.67
C VAL A 188 11.36 -10.89 0.07
N LEU A 189 11.97 -10.92 -1.12
CA LEU A 189 12.31 -12.18 -1.80
C LEU A 189 13.19 -13.15 -0.98
N PRO A 190 14.19 -12.71 -0.20
CA PRO A 190 14.93 -13.63 0.68
C PRO A 190 14.04 -14.37 1.68
N ALA A 191 13.04 -13.69 2.25
CA ALA A 191 12.07 -14.30 3.16
C ALA A 191 11.14 -15.31 2.46
N LEU A 192 10.76 -15.04 1.20
CA LEU A 192 10.04 -15.98 0.37
C LEU A 192 10.87 -17.25 0.09
N LEU A 193 12.15 -17.09 -0.26
CA LEU A 193 13.07 -18.22 -0.49
C LEU A 193 13.25 -19.06 0.77
N VAL A 194 13.35 -18.44 1.95
CA VAL A 194 13.37 -19.17 3.23
C VAL A 194 12.06 -19.95 3.41
N THR A 195 10.90 -19.36 3.15
CA THR A 195 9.61 -20.06 3.24
C THR A 195 9.58 -21.27 2.31
N MET A 196 9.98 -21.10 1.05
CA MET A 196 10.03 -22.16 0.06
C MET A 196 11.00 -23.28 0.49
N TRP A 197 12.22 -22.92 0.87
CA TRP A 197 13.23 -23.87 1.33
C TRP A 197 12.71 -24.74 2.48
N ARG A 198 11.90 -24.16 3.37
CA ARG A 198 11.35 -24.84 4.55
C ARG A 198 10.21 -25.78 4.23
N HIS A 199 9.36 -25.42 3.27
CA HIS A 199 8.14 -26.18 2.97
C HIS A 199 8.29 -27.12 1.77
N SER A 200 9.33 -26.97 0.96
CA SER A 200 9.66 -27.90 -0.12
C SER A 200 10.26 -29.22 0.40
N HIS A 201 9.88 -30.31 -0.26
CA HIS A 201 10.42 -31.65 -0.02
C HIS A 201 11.94 -31.66 -0.24
N ARG A 202 12.70 -32.41 0.57
CA ARG A 202 14.17 -32.40 0.54
C ARG A 202 14.73 -32.75 -0.84
N ASP A 203 14.13 -33.74 -1.50
CA ASP A 203 14.63 -34.26 -2.78
C ASP A 203 14.37 -33.32 -3.96
N THR A 204 13.24 -32.58 -3.94
CA THR A 204 12.86 -31.67 -5.04
C THR A 204 13.21 -30.21 -4.77
N ARG A 205 13.78 -29.91 -3.59
CA ARG A 205 14.00 -28.54 -3.12
C ARG A 205 14.87 -27.71 -4.05
N LYS A 206 15.96 -28.29 -4.56
CA LYS A 206 16.87 -27.60 -5.48
C LYS A 206 16.10 -27.18 -6.74
N PHE A 207 15.38 -28.12 -7.35
CA PHE A 207 14.58 -27.85 -8.54
C PHE A 207 13.44 -26.85 -8.27
N ALA A 208 12.77 -26.95 -7.12
CA ALA A 208 11.74 -26.00 -6.70
C ALA A 208 12.28 -24.56 -6.61
N VAL A 209 13.41 -24.37 -5.93
CA VAL A 209 14.03 -23.06 -5.75
C VAL A 209 14.57 -22.52 -7.07
N THR A 210 15.23 -23.36 -7.87
CA THR A 210 15.71 -22.96 -9.20
C THR A 210 14.54 -22.54 -10.08
N GLY A 211 13.47 -23.34 -10.16
CA GLY A 211 12.29 -22.99 -10.97
C GLY A 211 11.63 -21.69 -10.55
N ALA A 212 11.54 -21.44 -9.23
CA ALA A 212 11.03 -20.17 -8.71
C ALA A 212 11.92 -18.98 -9.06
N ILE A 213 13.25 -19.11 -8.87
CA ILE A 213 14.21 -18.04 -9.20
C ILE A 213 14.19 -17.77 -10.70
N THR A 214 14.21 -18.80 -11.55
CA THR A 214 14.16 -18.66 -13.01
C THR A 214 12.87 -17.98 -13.45
N ALA A 215 11.71 -18.41 -12.96
CA ALA A 215 10.44 -17.76 -13.28
C ALA A 215 10.42 -16.29 -12.83
N CYS A 216 10.92 -16.02 -11.61
CA CYS A 216 10.99 -14.67 -11.08
C CYS A 216 11.92 -13.79 -11.91
N ALA A 217 13.10 -14.29 -12.29
CA ALA A 217 14.08 -13.55 -13.08
C ALA A 217 13.57 -13.29 -14.50
N MET A 218 13.01 -14.29 -15.19
CA MET A 218 12.51 -14.11 -16.55
C MET A 218 11.42 -13.03 -16.64
N ILE A 219 10.49 -13.03 -15.68
CA ILE A 219 9.42 -12.05 -15.65
C ILE A 219 9.94 -10.71 -15.16
N GLY A 220 10.76 -10.67 -14.10
CA GLY A 220 11.34 -9.43 -13.58
C GLY A 220 12.23 -8.69 -14.59
N LEU A 221 12.97 -9.43 -15.42
CA LEU A 221 13.81 -8.86 -16.47
C LEU A 221 13.02 -8.28 -17.66
N SER A 222 11.71 -8.50 -17.73
CA SER A 222 10.87 -7.87 -18.76
C SER A 222 10.88 -6.34 -18.69
N TYR A 223 11.06 -5.76 -17.50
CA TYR A 223 11.08 -4.32 -17.31
C TYR A 223 12.39 -3.64 -17.79
N PRO A 224 13.58 -4.12 -17.41
CA PRO A 224 14.83 -3.69 -18.05
C PRO A 224 14.86 -3.98 -19.55
N LEU A 225 14.27 -5.10 -19.99
CA LEU A 225 14.16 -5.41 -21.42
C LEU A 225 13.27 -4.40 -22.15
N PHE A 226 12.13 -4.00 -21.57
CA PHE A 226 11.30 -2.94 -22.11
C PHE A 226 12.08 -1.63 -22.27
N ALA A 227 12.81 -1.20 -21.24
CA ALA A 227 13.66 -0.02 -21.32
C ALA A 227 14.73 -0.15 -22.42
N LEU A 228 15.35 -1.31 -22.54
CA LEU A 228 16.34 -1.58 -23.58
C LEU A 228 15.73 -1.48 -24.99
N LEU A 229 14.55 -2.04 -25.20
CA LEU A 229 13.85 -2.04 -26.49
C LEU A 229 13.42 -0.63 -26.92
N ASN A 230 13.16 0.27 -25.96
CA ASN A 230 12.86 1.68 -26.22
C ASN A 230 14.13 2.56 -26.33
N ASN A 231 15.32 2.00 -26.22
CA ASN A 231 16.58 2.74 -26.12
C ASN A 231 16.65 3.68 -24.89
N GLU A 232 15.96 3.30 -23.81
CA GLU A 232 15.84 4.04 -22.54
C GLU A 232 16.47 3.27 -21.37
N LEU A 233 17.24 2.22 -21.61
CA LEU A 233 17.95 1.53 -20.52
C LEU A 233 19.06 2.42 -19.94
N LEU A 234 19.83 3.08 -20.80
CA LEU A 234 20.98 3.91 -20.43
C LEU A 234 20.65 5.39 -20.60
N PRO A 235 21.28 6.31 -19.85
CA PRO A 235 21.08 7.75 -20.00
C PRO A 235 21.50 8.25 -21.39
N GLY A 236 20.77 9.24 -21.92
CA GLY A 236 21.07 9.87 -23.22
C GLY A 236 20.33 11.18 -23.43
N ALA A 237 20.68 11.89 -24.51
CA ALA A 237 20.11 13.22 -24.77
C ALA A 237 18.69 13.12 -25.35
N GLY A 238 17.76 13.87 -24.77
CA GLY A 238 16.40 14.02 -25.30
C GLY A 238 15.43 12.87 -24.98
N HIS A 239 15.81 11.95 -24.10
CA HIS A 239 14.93 10.89 -23.61
C HIS A 239 15.20 10.60 -22.13
N VAL A 240 14.27 9.88 -21.49
CA VAL A 240 14.40 9.39 -20.12
C VAL A 240 15.21 8.10 -20.08
N SER A 241 15.65 7.66 -18.90
CA SER A 241 16.23 6.33 -18.76
C SER A 241 15.90 5.62 -17.44
N LEU A 242 15.88 4.29 -17.48
CA LEU A 242 15.72 3.45 -16.30
C LEU A 242 16.87 3.64 -15.30
N ILE A 243 18.11 3.77 -15.78
CA ILE A 243 19.26 4.01 -14.91
C ILE A 243 19.19 5.38 -14.24
N ASP A 244 18.71 6.41 -14.93
CA ASP A 244 18.46 7.72 -14.30
C ASP A 244 17.34 7.63 -13.26
N GLY A 245 16.25 6.91 -13.54
CA GLY A 245 15.18 6.66 -12.56
C GLY A 245 15.66 5.95 -11.30
N ILE A 246 16.48 4.91 -11.44
CA ILE A 246 17.11 4.20 -10.31
C ILE A 246 18.06 5.14 -9.56
N THR A 247 18.88 5.90 -10.28
CA THR A 247 19.84 6.83 -9.68
C THR A 247 19.11 7.93 -8.90
N TYR A 248 18.02 8.47 -9.45
CA TYR A 248 17.14 9.40 -8.79
C TYR A 248 16.62 8.79 -7.48
N GLN A 249 15.96 7.63 -7.51
CA GLN A 249 15.40 7.00 -6.30
C GLN A 249 16.46 6.72 -5.22
N MET A 250 17.69 6.35 -5.61
CA MET A 250 18.78 6.06 -4.67
C MET A 250 19.49 7.31 -4.13
N SER A 251 19.42 8.44 -4.84
CA SER A 251 20.04 9.71 -4.46
C SER A 251 19.09 10.66 -3.72
N ARG A 252 17.80 10.30 -3.60
CA ARG A 252 16.82 11.08 -2.83
C ARG A 252 17.32 11.37 -1.41
N PRO A 253 17.12 12.61 -0.91
CA PRO A 253 17.39 12.93 0.48
C PRO A 253 16.65 11.96 1.42
N GLY A 254 17.39 11.38 2.36
CA GLY A 254 16.82 10.52 3.37
C GLY A 254 15.90 11.28 4.33
N SER A 255 14.89 10.61 4.87
CA SER A 255 13.96 11.21 5.83
C SER A 255 14.44 11.11 7.29
N GLY A 256 15.71 10.72 7.52
CA GLY A 256 16.33 10.60 8.84
C GLY A 256 16.01 9.27 9.54
N PHE A 257 16.56 9.08 10.75
CA PHE A 257 16.32 7.87 11.53
C PHE A 257 14.94 7.87 12.18
N ILE A 258 14.26 6.72 12.15
CA ILE A 258 12.86 6.57 12.55
C ILE A 258 12.60 6.86 14.03
N LEU A 259 13.59 6.69 14.90
CA LEU A 259 13.46 6.96 16.35
C LEU A 259 13.97 8.34 16.78
N ASP A 260 14.60 9.10 15.87
CA ASP A 260 15.11 10.44 16.18
C ASP A 260 13.96 11.46 16.10
N PRO A 261 13.59 12.12 17.21
CA PRO A 261 12.50 13.09 17.20
C PRO A 261 12.74 14.23 16.20
N GLY A 262 11.72 14.60 15.43
CA GLY A 262 11.76 15.70 14.47
C GLY A 262 12.20 15.32 13.06
N THR A 263 12.60 14.07 12.81
CA THR A 263 12.86 13.58 11.44
C THR A 263 11.57 13.22 10.71
N GLY A 264 11.58 13.25 9.37
CA GLY A 264 10.43 12.84 8.55
C GLY A 264 10.04 11.38 8.80
N SER A 265 11.02 10.49 8.93
CA SER A 265 10.79 9.08 9.29
C SER A 265 10.13 8.94 10.65
N ASN A 266 10.47 9.78 11.63
CA ASN A 266 9.82 9.78 12.94
C ASN A 266 8.36 10.24 12.86
N GLY A 267 8.07 11.25 12.02
CA GLY A 267 6.69 11.67 11.74
C GLY A 267 5.85 10.54 11.16
N VAL A 268 6.37 9.83 10.16
CA VAL A 268 5.73 8.66 9.54
C VAL A 268 5.54 7.52 10.55
N PHE A 269 6.54 7.22 11.37
CA PHE A 269 6.41 6.19 12.39
C PHE A 269 5.35 6.53 13.45
N ARG A 270 5.30 7.79 13.88
CA ARG A 270 4.26 8.26 14.80
C ARG A 270 2.88 8.20 14.17
N SER A 271 2.73 8.49 12.87
CA SER A 271 1.44 8.34 12.19
C SER A 271 0.99 6.89 12.11
N TRP A 272 1.91 5.94 11.91
CA TRP A 272 1.58 4.51 11.99
C TRP A 272 1.09 4.11 13.39
N LEU A 273 1.83 4.52 14.43
CA LEU A 273 1.47 4.21 15.82
C LEU A 273 0.21 4.93 16.31
N TYR A 274 -0.10 6.09 15.72
CA TYR A 274 -1.36 6.80 15.97
C TYR A 274 -2.55 5.95 15.55
N TYR A 275 -2.51 5.36 14.34
CA TYR A 275 -3.58 4.48 13.88
C TYR A 275 -3.55 3.10 14.55
N ASP A 276 -2.37 2.51 14.72
CA ASP A 276 -2.23 1.22 15.39
C ASP A 276 -0.83 1.00 15.96
N ALA A 277 -0.72 0.97 17.28
CA ALA A 277 0.51 0.59 17.97
C ALA A 277 0.67 -0.94 18.14
N VAL A 278 -0.43 -1.70 18.08
CA VAL A 278 -0.46 -3.13 18.39
C VAL A 278 0.20 -3.92 17.28
N LEU A 279 -0.15 -3.63 16.03
CA LEU A 279 0.34 -4.42 14.91
C LEU A 279 1.83 -4.15 14.60
N PRO A 280 2.33 -2.90 14.51
CA PRO A 280 3.75 -2.64 14.28
C PRO A 280 4.63 -3.14 15.44
N LEU A 281 4.32 -2.78 16.69
CA LEU A 281 5.17 -3.13 17.83
C LEU A 281 4.99 -4.59 18.25
N GLY A 282 3.75 -5.06 18.34
CA GLY A 282 3.43 -6.44 18.70
C GLY A 282 3.86 -7.44 17.61
N GLY A 283 3.69 -7.08 16.34
CA GLY A 283 4.19 -7.88 15.21
C GLY A 283 5.71 -7.96 15.20
N LEU A 284 6.43 -6.84 15.42
CA LEU A 284 7.89 -6.86 15.53
C LEU A 284 8.37 -7.71 16.71
N ALA A 285 7.76 -7.54 17.89
CA ALA A 285 8.06 -8.37 19.06
C ALA A 285 7.75 -9.85 18.80
N GLY A 286 6.65 -10.16 18.10
CA GLY A 286 6.29 -11.49 17.67
C GLY A 286 7.32 -12.11 16.73
N ALA A 287 7.82 -11.35 15.74
CA ALA A 287 8.88 -11.78 14.84
C ALA A 287 10.17 -12.12 15.62
N VAL A 288 10.60 -11.23 16.51
CA VAL A 288 11.79 -11.44 17.37
C VAL A 288 11.62 -12.68 18.24
N LEU A 289 10.46 -12.87 18.88
CA LEU A 289 10.15 -14.05 19.68
C LEU A 289 10.24 -15.34 18.85
N LEU A 290 9.66 -15.36 17.65
CA LEU A 290 9.71 -16.53 16.77
C LEU A 290 11.15 -16.82 16.32
N LEU A 291 11.94 -15.80 15.98
CA LEU A 291 13.35 -15.99 15.63
C LEU A 291 14.19 -16.50 16.82
N ALA A 292 14.01 -15.94 18.02
CA ALA A 292 14.70 -16.38 19.23
C ALA A 292 14.34 -17.83 19.61
N THR A 293 13.08 -18.23 19.39
CA THR A 293 12.61 -19.59 19.69
C THR A 293 12.73 -20.56 18.52
N HIS A 294 13.33 -20.16 17.40
CA HIS A 294 13.40 -20.94 16.15
C HIS A 294 13.97 -22.35 16.33
N ARG A 295 14.96 -22.54 17.20
CA ARG A 295 15.56 -23.87 17.45
C ARG A 295 14.59 -24.83 18.14
N TRP A 296 13.67 -24.31 18.95
CA TRP A 296 12.86 -25.10 19.89
C TRP A 296 11.40 -25.23 19.44
N SER A 297 10.86 -24.22 18.77
CA SER A 297 9.43 -24.15 18.41
C SER A 297 9.17 -24.60 16.96
N VAL A 298 8.24 -25.54 16.79
CA VAL A 298 7.76 -25.96 15.45
C VAL A 298 7.08 -24.79 14.73
N THR A 299 6.31 -23.98 15.47
CA THR A 299 5.62 -22.81 14.94
C THR A 299 6.61 -21.77 14.46
N ALA A 300 7.64 -21.46 15.26
CA ALA A 300 8.72 -20.56 14.87
C ALA A 300 9.44 -21.04 13.60
N ARG A 301 9.66 -22.35 13.49
CA ARG A 301 10.26 -22.99 12.32
C ARG A 301 9.42 -22.89 11.06
N ALA A 302 8.10 -22.92 11.18
CA ALA A 302 7.16 -22.75 10.08
C ALA A 302 7.06 -21.27 9.65
N LEU A 303 7.04 -20.34 10.61
CA LEU A 303 6.95 -18.90 10.35
C LEU A 303 8.29 -18.21 10.11
N ALA A 304 9.40 -18.94 9.96
CA ALA A 304 10.73 -18.36 9.82
C ALA A 304 10.84 -17.37 8.65
N GLY A 305 10.22 -17.66 7.51
CA GLY A 305 10.17 -16.74 6.37
C GLY A 305 9.38 -15.46 6.66
N PRO A 306 8.10 -15.53 7.05
CA PRO A 306 7.35 -14.34 7.48
C PRO A 306 8.04 -13.51 8.57
N ALA A 307 8.65 -14.14 9.57
CA ALA A 307 9.41 -13.43 10.60
C ALA A 307 10.64 -12.72 10.03
N LEU A 308 11.35 -13.35 9.08
CA LEU A 308 12.45 -12.71 8.36
C LEU A 308 11.96 -11.53 7.51
N ALA A 309 10.79 -11.62 6.87
CA ALA A 309 10.22 -10.49 6.12
C ALA A 309 9.99 -9.27 7.02
N VAL A 310 9.41 -9.47 8.22
CA VAL A 310 9.24 -8.39 9.20
C VAL A 310 10.58 -7.75 9.57
N VAL A 311 11.62 -8.56 9.84
CA VAL A 311 12.94 -8.02 10.21
C VAL A 311 13.57 -7.26 9.06
N ILE A 312 13.53 -7.77 7.83
CA ILE A 312 14.11 -7.08 6.66
C ILE A 312 13.41 -5.73 6.45
N LEU A 313 12.07 -5.72 6.45
CA LEU A 313 11.30 -4.49 6.26
C LEU A 313 11.54 -3.48 7.40
N ALA A 314 11.66 -3.95 8.65
CA ALA A 314 11.99 -3.09 9.77
C ALA A 314 13.41 -2.47 9.64
N VAL A 315 14.40 -3.26 9.22
CA VAL A 315 15.77 -2.77 9.00
C VAL A 315 15.81 -1.74 7.87
N VAL A 316 15.08 -1.97 6.78
CA VAL A 316 14.99 -1.01 5.66
C VAL A 316 14.29 0.28 6.10
N ALA A 317 13.20 0.20 6.86
CA ALA A 317 12.52 1.37 7.43
C ALA A 317 13.40 2.17 8.41
N MET A 318 14.35 1.51 9.07
CA MET A 318 15.29 2.11 10.00
C MET A 318 16.52 2.75 9.31
N ARG A 319 16.65 2.67 7.98
CA ARG A 319 17.80 3.24 7.27
C ARG A 319 17.75 4.78 7.30
N PRO A 320 18.69 5.48 7.97
CA PRO A 320 18.63 6.95 8.09
C PRO A 320 18.77 7.70 6.77
N SER A 321 19.51 7.09 5.82
CA SER A 321 19.77 7.65 4.49
C SER A 321 18.71 7.34 3.44
N GLY A 322 17.66 6.58 3.79
CA GLY A 322 16.55 6.29 2.88
C GLY A 322 15.37 7.25 3.09
N TYR A 323 14.64 7.53 2.02
CA TYR A 323 13.29 8.09 2.13
C TYR A 323 12.33 7.00 2.65
N LEU A 324 11.52 7.33 3.66
CA LEU A 324 10.51 6.43 4.23
C LEU A 324 9.10 6.91 3.86
N PRO A 325 8.47 6.34 2.83
CA PRO A 325 7.10 6.66 2.46
C PRO A 325 6.08 6.21 3.52
N ALA A 326 4.97 6.93 3.68
CA ALA A 326 3.93 6.57 4.64
C ALA A 326 3.29 5.20 4.37
N MET A 327 3.08 4.86 3.09
CA MET A 327 2.52 3.58 2.65
C MET A 327 3.49 2.39 2.76
N TYR A 328 4.78 2.61 3.08
CA TYR A 328 5.79 1.54 3.18
C TYR A 328 5.36 0.41 4.14
N VAL A 329 4.68 0.74 5.23
CA VAL A 329 4.22 -0.23 6.23
C VAL A 329 3.25 -1.26 5.66
N ILE A 330 2.53 -0.96 4.58
CA ILE A 330 1.58 -1.88 3.91
C ILE A 330 2.25 -3.23 3.61
N GLN A 331 3.51 -3.20 3.16
CA GLN A 331 4.31 -4.37 2.83
C GLN A 331 4.55 -5.27 4.04
N ALA A 332 4.62 -4.67 5.24
CA ALA A 332 4.87 -5.36 6.50
C ALA A 332 3.59 -5.84 7.20
N LEU A 333 2.46 -5.13 7.05
CA LEU A 333 1.16 -5.46 7.66
C LEU A 333 0.79 -6.95 7.61
N PRO A 334 0.85 -7.64 6.46
CA PRO A 334 0.50 -9.06 6.41
C PRO A 334 1.40 -9.93 7.29
N PHE A 335 2.71 -9.66 7.25
CA PHE A 335 3.68 -10.45 7.98
C PHE A 335 3.64 -10.14 9.47
N LEU A 336 3.44 -8.88 9.86
CA LEU A 336 3.22 -8.44 11.25
C LEU A 336 2.00 -9.13 11.87
N ALA A 337 0.86 -9.15 11.16
CA ALA A 337 -0.35 -9.83 11.59
C ALA A 337 -0.14 -11.34 11.77
N LEU A 338 0.54 -11.96 10.80
CA LEU A 338 0.80 -13.40 10.79
C LEU A 338 1.74 -13.84 11.91
N VAL A 339 2.83 -13.10 12.15
CA VAL A 339 3.78 -13.42 13.23
C VAL A 339 3.22 -13.09 14.60
N LEU A 340 2.41 -12.04 14.75
CA LEU A 340 1.71 -11.74 16.00
C LEU A 340 0.74 -12.87 16.36
N ALA A 341 -0.09 -13.31 15.41
CA ALA A 341 -0.98 -14.45 15.62
C ALA A 341 -0.23 -15.76 15.88
N GLY A 342 0.89 -15.99 15.17
CA GLY A 342 1.78 -17.13 15.40
C GLY A 342 2.47 -17.11 16.77
N GLY A 343 2.85 -15.93 17.24
CA GLY A 343 3.37 -15.67 18.58
C GLY A 343 2.33 -15.98 19.65
N ALA A 344 1.10 -15.44 19.49
CA ALA A 344 -0.03 -15.74 20.38
C ALA A 344 -0.34 -17.25 20.42
N ALA A 345 -0.30 -17.93 19.27
CA ALA A 345 -0.46 -19.37 19.20
C ALA A 345 0.68 -20.10 19.92
N SER A 346 1.91 -19.65 19.81
CA SER A 346 3.08 -20.24 20.47
C SER A 346 2.99 -20.09 22.00
N VAL A 347 2.64 -18.90 22.49
CA VAL A 347 2.43 -18.62 23.93
C VAL A 347 1.29 -19.48 24.46
N THR A 348 0.16 -19.55 23.76
CA THR A 348 -0.98 -20.39 24.16
C THR A 348 -0.60 -21.86 24.28
N HIS A 349 0.16 -22.40 23.32
CA HIS A 349 0.64 -23.78 23.37
C HIS A 349 1.66 -24.01 24.50
N ALA A 350 2.53 -23.04 24.78
CA ALA A 350 3.51 -23.11 25.86
C ALA A 350 2.82 -23.12 27.24
N VAL A 351 1.84 -22.24 27.46
CA VAL A 351 1.08 -22.16 28.72
C VAL A 351 0.23 -23.41 28.93
N LEU A 352 -0.45 -23.90 27.90
CA LEU A 352 -1.34 -25.05 28.04
C LEU A 352 -0.61 -26.41 28.12
N ARG A 353 0.71 -26.47 27.87
CA ARG A 353 1.58 -27.66 27.87
C ARG A 353 0.89 -28.94 27.35
N ARG A 354 1.07 -29.27 26.06
CA ARG A 354 0.43 -30.45 25.40
C ARG A 354 0.74 -31.81 26.04
N ARG A 355 1.81 -31.97 26.84
CA ARG A 355 2.14 -33.24 27.50
C ARG A 355 1.72 -33.18 28.98
N ARG A 356 0.67 -33.91 29.35
CA ARG A 356 0.33 -34.21 30.74
C ARG A 356 1.53 -34.92 31.37
N ALA A 357 2.06 -34.40 32.46
CA ALA A 357 2.87 -35.23 33.34
C ALA A 357 1.91 -36.24 34.02
N PRO A 358 2.24 -37.55 34.10
CA PRO A 358 1.47 -38.49 34.89
C PRO A 358 1.36 -37.95 36.33
N GLY A 359 0.14 -37.70 36.82
CA GLY A 359 -0.11 -37.15 38.16
C GLY A 359 -0.45 -35.65 38.25
N GLU A 360 -0.63 -34.95 37.12
CA GLU A 360 -0.94 -33.51 37.14
C GLU A 360 -2.34 -33.21 37.76
N ARG A 361 -2.37 -32.43 38.85
CA ARG A 361 -3.60 -32.10 39.60
C ARG A 361 -4.58 -31.31 38.71
N ARG A 362 -5.88 -31.65 38.76
CA ARG A 362 -6.94 -30.96 37.99
C ARG A 362 -6.91 -29.43 38.16
N GLY A 363 -6.61 -28.94 39.36
CA GLY A 363 -6.49 -27.49 39.65
C GLY A 363 -5.43 -26.78 38.81
N ALA A 364 -4.28 -27.40 38.54
CA ALA A 364 -3.23 -26.80 37.71
C ALA A 364 -3.64 -26.64 36.24
N VAL A 365 -4.47 -27.55 35.73
CA VAL A 365 -5.03 -27.46 34.37
C VAL A 365 -6.03 -26.30 34.27
N TYR A 366 -6.92 -26.17 35.26
CA TYR A 366 -7.86 -25.05 35.32
C TYR A 366 -7.14 -23.71 35.48
N ALA A 367 -6.10 -23.64 36.32
CA ALA A 367 -5.29 -22.43 36.49
C ALA A 367 -4.62 -21.99 35.18
N ARG A 368 -4.06 -22.92 34.39
CA ARG A 368 -3.48 -22.59 33.07
C ARG A 368 -4.52 -22.11 32.06
N ARG A 369 -5.70 -22.72 32.03
CA ARG A 369 -6.81 -22.27 31.18
C ARG A 369 -7.31 -20.89 31.60
N ALA A 370 -7.43 -20.66 32.90
CA ALA A 370 -7.78 -19.35 33.46
C ALA A 370 -6.74 -18.29 33.07
N LEU A 371 -5.44 -18.61 33.16
CA LEU A 371 -4.37 -17.71 32.72
C LEU A 371 -4.47 -17.34 31.23
N VAL A 372 -4.70 -18.31 30.34
CA VAL A 372 -4.92 -18.02 28.91
C VAL A 372 -6.15 -17.14 28.72
N GLY A 373 -7.24 -17.41 29.45
CA GLY A 373 -8.44 -16.57 29.43
C GLY A 373 -8.16 -15.13 29.87
N VAL A 374 -7.46 -14.95 30.98
CA VAL A 374 -7.06 -13.63 31.49
C VAL A 374 -6.16 -12.90 30.49
N LEU A 375 -5.18 -13.57 29.90
CA LEU A 375 -4.30 -12.97 28.88
C LEU A 375 -5.09 -12.55 27.63
N ALA A 376 -6.04 -13.37 27.18
CA ALA A 376 -6.89 -13.06 26.03
C ALA A 376 -7.81 -11.86 26.33
N VAL A 377 -8.42 -11.83 27.51
CA VAL A 377 -9.29 -10.71 27.94
C VAL A 377 -8.47 -9.43 28.11
N ALA A 378 -7.28 -9.49 28.71
CA ALA A 378 -6.40 -8.33 28.85
C ALA A 378 -5.95 -7.78 27.49
N ALA A 379 -5.60 -8.66 26.54
CA ALA A 379 -5.29 -8.26 25.18
C ALA A 379 -6.50 -7.62 24.49
N ALA A 380 -7.69 -8.22 24.60
CA ALA A 380 -8.90 -7.66 24.02
C ALA A 380 -9.27 -6.30 24.63
N ALA A 381 -9.17 -6.16 25.95
CA ALA A 381 -9.43 -4.90 26.66
C ALA A 381 -8.45 -3.78 26.27
N PHE A 382 -7.21 -4.12 25.91
CA PHE A 382 -6.23 -3.15 25.42
C PHE A 382 -6.46 -2.74 23.96
N VAL A 383 -6.78 -3.71 23.09
CA VAL A 383 -6.85 -3.53 21.64
C VAL A 383 -8.21 -2.99 21.19
N LEU A 384 -9.31 -3.60 21.65
CA LEU A 384 -10.65 -3.33 21.11
C LEU A 384 -11.11 -1.88 21.25
N PRO A 385 -10.91 -1.17 22.39
CA PRO A 385 -11.34 0.22 22.50
C PRO A 385 -10.61 1.15 21.53
N ARG A 386 -9.29 0.99 21.39
CA ARG A 386 -8.45 1.79 20.50
C ARG A 386 -8.81 1.57 19.03
N TRP A 387 -8.99 0.30 18.67
CA TRP A 387 -9.38 -0.05 17.31
C TRP A 387 -10.81 0.36 17.00
N TYR A 388 -11.70 0.33 17.99
CA TYR A 388 -13.06 0.84 17.85
C TYR A 388 -13.05 2.34 17.55
N GLU A 389 -12.31 3.16 18.29
CA GLU A 389 -12.22 4.61 18.03
C GLU A 389 -11.64 4.91 16.65
N GLY A 390 -10.55 4.24 16.26
CA GLY A 390 -9.93 4.42 14.95
C GLY A 390 -10.85 4.00 13.80
N ASN A 391 -11.50 2.85 13.92
CA ASN A 391 -12.45 2.39 12.89
C ASN A 391 -13.76 3.19 12.91
N HIS A 392 -14.24 3.64 14.06
CA HIS A 392 -15.41 4.53 14.14
C HIS A 392 -15.15 5.82 13.37
N THR A 393 -13.96 6.41 13.52
CA THR A 393 -13.52 7.56 12.72
C THR A 393 -13.58 7.22 11.23
N ALA A 394 -12.99 6.10 10.81
CA ALA A 394 -13.00 5.68 9.40
C ALA A 394 -14.41 5.43 8.81
N LEU A 395 -15.37 5.08 9.66
CA LEU A 395 -16.75 4.78 9.29
C LEU A 395 -17.67 6.00 9.30
N THR A 396 -17.29 7.10 9.94
CA THR A 396 -18.18 8.24 10.21
C THR A 396 -17.66 9.60 9.73
N VAL A 397 -16.35 9.79 9.67
CA VAL A 397 -15.75 11.07 9.25
C VAL A 397 -15.78 11.21 7.73
N ASP A 398 -16.09 12.42 7.27
CA ASP A 398 -15.99 12.80 5.87
C ASP A 398 -14.82 13.77 5.65
N ALA A 399 -13.63 13.18 5.47
CA ALA A 399 -12.39 13.92 5.26
C ALA A 399 -12.30 14.50 3.83
N ASN A 400 -13.07 13.96 2.88
CA ASN A 400 -13.00 14.33 1.47
C ASN A 400 -14.05 15.36 1.04
N ALA A 401 -14.85 15.89 1.97
CA ALA A 401 -15.83 16.93 1.65
C ALA A 401 -15.19 18.16 0.96
N PRO A 402 -14.04 18.72 1.43
CA PRO A 402 -13.38 19.83 0.74
C PRO A 402 -12.94 19.48 -0.69
N TYR A 403 -12.41 18.27 -0.91
CA TYR A 403 -12.01 17.80 -2.25
C TYR A 403 -13.21 17.75 -3.20
N ARG A 404 -14.33 17.14 -2.78
CA ARG A 404 -15.55 17.07 -3.60
C ARG A 404 -16.15 18.45 -3.89
N GLN A 405 -16.11 19.36 -2.91
CA GLN A 405 -16.59 20.74 -3.09
C GLN A 405 -15.71 21.52 -4.06
N ALA A 406 -14.39 21.35 -3.99
CA ALA A 406 -13.45 21.98 -4.92
C ALA A 406 -13.64 21.47 -6.36
N ALA A 407 -13.73 20.15 -6.55
CA ALA A 407 -14.05 19.56 -7.86
C ALA A 407 -15.36 20.11 -8.42
N ALA A 408 -16.43 20.12 -7.62
CA ALA A 408 -17.73 20.64 -8.02
C ALA A 408 -17.74 22.16 -8.29
N TRP A 409 -16.82 22.93 -7.71
CA TRP A 409 -16.64 24.35 -8.04
C TRP A 409 -15.96 24.51 -9.39
N LEU A 410 -14.89 23.75 -9.67
CA LEU A 410 -14.18 23.79 -10.95
C LEU A 410 -15.12 23.49 -12.12
N GLY A 411 -16.00 22.49 -11.97
CA GLY A 411 -16.96 22.13 -13.01
C GLY A 411 -18.16 23.07 -13.18
N ARG A 412 -18.42 23.99 -12.24
CA ARG A 412 -19.58 24.89 -12.29
C ARG A 412 -19.22 26.34 -12.56
N GLU A 413 -18.13 26.82 -12.00
CA GLU A 413 -17.80 28.25 -11.97
C GLU A 413 -16.77 28.66 -13.04
N VAL A 414 -15.99 27.71 -13.56
CA VAL A 414 -15.06 27.97 -14.66
C VAL A 414 -15.81 27.87 -15.99
N ALA A 415 -16.06 29.02 -16.63
CA ALA A 415 -16.90 29.12 -17.83
C ALA A 415 -16.28 28.49 -19.09
N ASP A 416 -14.96 28.49 -19.22
CA ASP A 416 -14.24 27.91 -20.37
C ASP A 416 -13.08 27.00 -19.92
N PRO A 417 -13.38 25.79 -19.39
CA PRO A 417 -12.37 24.86 -18.89
C PRO A 417 -11.33 24.46 -19.95
N ALA A 418 -11.73 24.35 -21.22
CA ALA A 418 -10.87 23.89 -22.30
C ALA A 418 -9.69 24.84 -22.59
N ASN A 419 -9.86 26.14 -22.33
CA ASN A 419 -8.83 27.16 -22.51
C ASN A 419 -8.29 27.71 -21.17
N THR A 420 -8.63 27.08 -20.05
CA THR A 420 -8.20 27.49 -18.71
C THR A 420 -7.08 26.58 -18.21
N ARG A 421 -6.03 27.17 -17.64
CA ARG A 421 -4.92 26.45 -17.01
C ARG A 421 -5.05 26.45 -15.49
N VAL A 422 -5.11 25.27 -14.90
CA VAL A 422 -5.25 25.08 -13.46
C VAL A 422 -4.15 24.17 -12.93
N LEU A 423 -3.44 24.65 -11.90
CA LEU A 423 -2.60 23.77 -11.09
C LEU A 423 -3.46 23.03 -10.07
N VAL A 424 -3.39 21.71 -10.09
CA VAL A 424 -4.12 20.83 -9.18
C VAL A 424 -3.19 19.81 -8.53
N ASP A 425 -3.58 19.39 -7.34
CA ASP A 425 -3.17 18.11 -6.75
C ASP A 425 -3.57 16.95 -7.68
N ASP A 426 -2.72 15.94 -7.77
CA ASP A 426 -2.95 14.70 -8.53
C ASP A 426 -4.32 14.08 -8.21
N ALA A 427 -4.78 14.18 -6.96
CA ALA A 427 -6.07 13.66 -6.51
C ALA A 427 -7.29 14.34 -7.16
N LEU A 428 -7.16 15.58 -7.64
CA LEU A 428 -8.22 16.35 -8.33
C LEU A 428 -8.03 16.41 -9.85
N TRP A 429 -6.94 15.87 -10.37
CA TRP A 429 -6.61 16.02 -11.79
C TRP A 429 -7.66 15.36 -12.69
N LEU A 430 -8.10 14.15 -12.37
CA LEU A 430 -9.15 13.47 -13.14
C LEU A 430 -10.51 14.17 -13.01
N ASP A 431 -10.84 14.71 -11.84
CA ASP A 431 -12.05 15.53 -11.68
C ASP A 431 -12.01 16.75 -12.60
N ALA A 432 -10.87 17.45 -12.69
CA ALA A 432 -10.68 18.58 -13.60
C ALA A 432 -10.79 18.14 -15.07
N VAL A 433 -10.15 17.03 -15.46
CA VAL A 433 -10.25 16.51 -16.84
C VAL A 433 -11.70 16.16 -17.21
N HIS A 434 -12.46 15.52 -16.32
CA HIS A 434 -13.88 15.23 -16.56
C HIS A 434 -14.75 16.48 -16.62
N HIS A 435 -14.32 17.58 -16.00
CA HIS A 435 -14.95 18.90 -16.13
C HIS A 435 -14.54 19.67 -17.39
N GLY A 436 -13.77 19.05 -18.30
CA GLY A 436 -13.46 19.60 -19.62
C GLY A 436 -12.16 20.39 -19.70
N PHE A 437 -11.34 20.39 -18.66
CA PHE A 437 -9.98 20.93 -18.74
C PHE A 437 -9.11 20.05 -19.63
N ALA A 438 -8.29 20.67 -20.48
CA ALA A 438 -7.39 19.94 -21.37
C ALA A 438 -6.36 19.12 -20.54
N PRO A 439 -6.23 17.79 -20.74
CA PRO A 439 -5.21 17.00 -20.06
C PRO A 439 -3.80 17.50 -20.38
N GLY A 440 -2.94 17.59 -19.36
CA GLY A 440 -1.53 17.94 -19.52
C GLY A 440 -1.27 19.45 -19.52
N ASP A 441 -1.90 20.20 -20.43
CA ASP A 441 -1.66 21.65 -20.62
C ASP A 441 -2.72 22.56 -19.96
N GLY A 442 -3.93 22.04 -19.72
CA GLY A 442 -5.02 22.73 -19.03
C GLY A 442 -5.05 22.34 -17.55
N ALA A 443 -5.41 21.09 -17.25
CA ALA A 443 -5.23 20.50 -15.93
C ALA A 443 -3.77 20.03 -15.78
N ILE A 444 -3.02 20.71 -14.89
CA ILE A 444 -1.60 20.47 -14.68
C ILE A 444 -1.38 19.97 -13.25
N TRP A 445 -0.73 18.82 -13.09
CA TRP A 445 -0.19 18.42 -11.78
C TRP A 445 0.76 19.50 -11.28
N PHE A 446 0.51 20.06 -10.10
CA PHE A 446 1.14 21.30 -9.66
C PHE A 446 2.67 21.29 -9.80
N TYR A 447 3.34 20.19 -9.41
CA TYR A 447 4.80 20.09 -9.47
C TYR A 447 5.36 19.97 -10.90
N LYS A 448 4.56 19.55 -11.87
CA LYS A 448 4.97 19.46 -13.28
C LYS A 448 5.27 20.83 -13.88
N ALA A 449 4.65 21.89 -13.37
CA ALA A 449 4.95 23.26 -13.80
C ALA A 449 6.42 23.65 -13.62
N ASP A 450 7.09 23.06 -12.61
CA ASP A 450 8.49 23.34 -12.28
C ASP A 450 9.44 22.18 -12.62
N LEU A 451 8.98 20.93 -12.58
CA LEU A 451 9.84 19.75 -12.69
C LEU A 451 9.82 19.06 -14.05
N ASP A 452 8.84 19.36 -14.91
CA ASP A 452 8.69 18.72 -16.21
C ASP A 452 8.99 19.68 -17.35
N PRO A 453 10.13 19.51 -18.06
CA PRO A 453 10.51 20.40 -19.16
C PRO A 453 9.47 20.49 -20.29
N ALA A 454 8.63 19.47 -20.49
CA ALA A 454 7.58 19.52 -21.49
C ALA A 454 6.48 20.51 -21.09
N VAL A 455 6.10 20.53 -19.80
CA VAL A 455 5.09 21.43 -19.25
C VAL A 455 5.65 22.85 -19.08
N THR A 456 6.87 23.00 -18.55
CA THR A 456 7.47 24.33 -18.36
C THR A 456 7.63 25.10 -19.68
N LYS A 457 7.88 24.40 -20.80
CA LYS A 457 7.93 25.02 -22.15
C LYS A 457 6.59 25.63 -22.57
N THR A 458 5.46 25.13 -22.08
CA THR A 458 4.14 25.68 -22.39
C THR A 458 3.78 26.87 -21.50
N LEU A 459 4.63 27.19 -20.51
CA LEU A 459 4.51 28.30 -19.55
C LEU A 459 5.67 29.32 -19.70
N PRO A 460 5.85 29.97 -20.87
CA PRO A 460 6.96 30.89 -21.11
C PRO A 460 7.01 32.11 -20.17
N ARG A 461 5.87 32.52 -19.58
CA ARG A 461 5.77 33.58 -18.57
C ARG A 461 5.68 33.02 -17.14
N GLY A 462 5.97 31.73 -16.96
CA GLY A 462 5.93 31.03 -15.69
C GLY A 462 4.53 31.05 -15.07
N TRP A 463 4.45 31.41 -13.79
CA TRP A 463 3.19 31.47 -13.04
C TRP A 463 2.09 32.36 -13.67
N ARG A 464 2.46 33.36 -14.47
CA ARG A 464 1.52 34.28 -15.13
C ARG A 464 0.69 33.61 -16.24
N ASP A 465 1.12 32.45 -16.71
CA ASP A 465 0.39 31.64 -17.71
C ASP A 465 -0.62 30.68 -17.07
N ILE A 466 -0.68 30.61 -15.74
CA ILE A 466 -1.61 29.78 -14.98
C ILE A 466 -2.82 30.65 -14.62
N ASP A 467 -4.06 30.18 -14.80
CA ASP A 467 -5.28 30.91 -14.45
C ASP A 467 -5.71 30.69 -12.99
N TYR A 468 -5.60 29.44 -12.53
CA TYR A 468 -6.04 29.02 -11.21
C TYR A 468 -5.02 28.10 -10.54
N VAL A 469 -4.98 28.15 -9.22
CA VAL A 469 -4.27 27.18 -8.37
C VAL A 469 -5.24 26.64 -7.34
N VAL A 470 -5.38 25.33 -7.30
CA VAL A 470 -6.09 24.64 -6.22
C VAL A 470 -5.09 24.37 -5.10
N SER A 471 -5.09 25.24 -4.09
CA SER A 471 -4.26 25.15 -2.91
C SER A 471 -4.81 24.05 -1.99
N SER A 472 -4.37 22.81 -2.19
CA SER A 472 -4.57 21.69 -1.25
C SER A 472 -3.45 21.67 -0.18
N PRO A 473 -3.59 20.87 0.89
CA PRO A 473 -2.52 20.69 1.88
C PRO A 473 -1.20 20.24 1.25
N THR A 474 -1.25 19.33 0.28
CA THR A 474 -0.09 18.85 -0.48
C THR A 474 0.57 19.97 -1.27
N VAL A 475 -0.22 20.74 -2.03
CA VAL A 475 0.29 21.86 -2.84
C VAL A 475 0.96 22.91 -1.94
N ARG A 476 0.37 23.26 -0.80
CA ARG A 476 0.96 24.20 0.16
C ARG A 476 2.27 23.70 0.77
N ARG A 477 2.32 22.42 1.14
CA ARG A 477 3.49 21.77 1.74
C ARG A 477 4.68 21.81 0.77
N ASP A 478 4.45 21.48 -0.50
CA ASP A 478 5.53 21.26 -1.46
C ASP A 478 5.91 22.52 -2.25
N ALA A 479 5.06 23.54 -2.28
CA ALA A 479 5.32 24.82 -2.94
C ALA A 479 6.66 25.46 -2.54
N ALA A 480 7.16 25.23 -1.33
CA ALA A 480 8.43 25.79 -0.87
C ALA A 480 9.63 25.51 -1.80
N ASN A 481 9.59 24.39 -2.53
CA ASN A 481 10.65 23.96 -3.44
C ASN A 481 10.28 24.09 -4.93
N LEU A 482 9.14 24.72 -5.25
CA LEU A 482 8.56 24.79 -6.58
C LEU A 482 8.30 26.26 -6.96
N PRO A 483 9.24 26.93 -7.64
CA PRO A 483 9.19 28.38 -7.86
C PRO A 483 7.93 28.90 -8.54
N ASN A 484 7.45 28.26 -9.61
CA ASN A 484 6.22 28.68 -10.29
C ASN A 484 4.99 28.43 -9.42
N VAL A 485 4.90 27.28 -8.75
CA VAL A 485 3.79 26.98 -7.83
C VAL A 485 3.74 27.99 -6.69
N LYS A 486 4.89 28.27 -6.06
CA LYS A 486 5.01 29.25 -4.99
C LYS A 486 4.57 30.63 -5.44
N ALA A 487 5.08 31.10 -6.58
CA ALA A 487 4.73 32.40 -7.13
C ALA A 487 3.24 32.48 -7.49
N ALA A 488 2.66 31.41 -8.03
CA ALA A 488 1.24 31.35 -8.33
C ALA A 488 0.37 31.42 -7.05
N LEU A 489 0.82 30.85 -5.92
CA LEU A 489 0.14 30.99 -4.63
C LEU A 489 0.28 32.41 -4.03
N GLU A 490 1.46 33.02 -4.16
CA GLU A 490 1.76 34.37 -3.66
C GLU A 490 1.06 35.47 -4.47
N HIS A 491 0.93 35.28 -5.79
CA HIS A 491 0.29 36.21 -6.72
C HIS A 491 -1.10 35.73 -7.17
N SER A 492 -1.90 35.26 -6.22
CA SER A 492 -3.30 34.89 -6.46
C SER A 492 -4.19 35.29 -5.30
N THR A 493 -5.48 35.43 -5.60
CA THR A 493 -6.53 35.70 -4.62
C THR A 493 -7.46 34.50 -4.49
N ALA A 494 -7.81 34.13 -3.24
CA ALA A 494 -8.74 33.04 -2.99
C ALA A 494 -10.16 33.46 -3.44
N VAL A 495 -10.73 32.71 -4.38
CA VAL A 495 -12.09 32.91 -4.90
C VAL A 495 -13.10 31.94 -4.30
N ALA A 496 -12.62 30.81 -3.76
CA ALA A 496 -13.42 29.88 -2.97
C ALA A 496 -12.55 29.18 -1.91
N VAL A 497 -13.15 28.87 -0.76
CA VAL A 497 -12.49 28.15 0.34
C VAL A 497 -13.43 27.08 0.87
N PHE A 498 -12.95 25.86 0.97
CA PHE A 498 -13.69 24.70 1.44
C PHE A 498 -12.98 24.05 2.64
N GLY A 499 -13.71 23.81 3.72
CA GLY A 499 -13.14 23.34 4.99
C GLY A 499 -12.46 24.45 5.81
N THR A 500 -11.66 24.05 6.79
CA THR A 500 -11.03 24.95 7.77
C THR A 500 -9.64 24.47 8.16
N GLY A 501 -8.80 25.36 8.70
CA GLY A 501 -7.48 24.98 9.22
C GLY A 501 -6.48 24.58 8.13
N GLU A 502 -5.51 23.74 8.48
CA GLU A 502 -4.45 23.27 7.57
C GLU A 502 -4.96 22.30 6.50
N ASP A 503 -6.13 21.68 6.70
CA ASP A 503 -6.72 20.71 5.77
C ASP A 503 -7.66 21.36 4.73
N ARG A 504 -7.86 22.68 4.81
CA ARG A 504 -8.75 23.39 3.88
C ARG A 504 -8.22 23.35 2.44
N ILE A 505 -9.13 23.46 1.48
CA ILE A 505 -8.80 23.62 0.06
C ILE A 505 -9.24 25.01 -0.38
N GLU A 506 -8.32 25.76 -0.97
CA GLU A 506 -8.62 27.07 -1.55
C GLU A 506 -8.50 27.00 -3.07
N ILE A 507 -9.48 27.54 -3.79
CA ILE A 507 -9.33 27.80 -5.21
C ILE A 507 -8.91 29.25 -5.34
N ARG A 508 -7.75 29.47 -5.96
CA ARG A 508 -7.13 30.78 -6.06
C ARG A 508 -7.00 31.17 -7.51
N ARG A 509 -7.38 32.40 -7.85
CA ARG A 509 -7.24 32.97 -9.20
C ARG A 509 -5.97 33.80 -9.25
N THR A 510 -5.12 33.58 -10.25
CA THR A 510 -3.87 34.32 -10.40
C THR A 510 -4.10 35.76 -10.86
N ASP A 511 -3.33 36.68 -10.29
CA ASP A 511 -3.40 38.09 -10.62
C ASP A 511 -2.45 38.37 -11.79
N ARG A 512 -2.97 38.23 -13.01
CA ARG A 512 -2.19 38.36 -14.27
C ARG A 512 -1.57 39.75 -14.49
N GLU A 513 -2.03 40.78 -13.76
CA GLU A 513 -1.64 42.18 -13.95
C GLU A 513 -0.72 42.71 -12.83
N SER A 514 -0.57 42.00 -11.71
CA SER A 514 0.28 42.46 -10.60
C SER A 514 1.71 41.94 -10.75
N GLY A 515 2.59 42.75 -11.34
CA GLY A 515 4.05 42.58 -11.22
C GLY A 515 4.82 43.05 -12.46
N SER A 516 5.28 44.30 -12.40
CA SER A 516 6.38 44.87 -13.21
C SER A 516 7.71 44.17 -12.95
#